data_AF-U7QRX6-F1
#
_entry.id   AF-U7QRX6-F1
#
_cell.length_a   1.000
_cell.length_b   1.000
_cell.length_c   1.000
_cell.angle_alpha   90.00
_cell.angle_beta   90.00
_cell.angle_gamma   90.00
#
_symmetry.space_group_name_H-M   'P 1'
#
loop_
_entity.id
_entity.type
_entity.pdbx_description
1 polymer ?
#
loop_
_entity_poly.entity_id
_entity_poly.type
_entity_poly.pdbx_seq_one_letter_code
_entity_poly.pdbx_strand_id
1 'polypeptide(L)'
;AEYLNGQFGAVRFAYNKALHIKKQAYKRHGVSLNPRKDLKPLLAVAKKSRKYAWLKAYDAIALQQAVLNLHTAFDNFFNPKLCAQFPTFKRKQGKQSSYHCVGVKVLEGAVKLPKLSPIKACIHREIEGEVKSITLSRTATGKYFAAILCDDGKEAREKPGVITRVTG
;
A
#
# COMPACT_ATOMS: atom_id res chain seq x y z
N ALA A 1 19.97 0.32 -3.43
CA ALA A 1 18.60 -0.28 -3.46
C ALA A 1 18.21 -1.04 -2.18
N GLU A 2 19.12 -1.19 -1.20
CA GLU A 2 18.86 -1.99 0.00
C GLU A 2 17.69 -1.48 0.85
N TYR A 3 17.59 -0.16 1.05
CA TYR A 3 16.48 0.43 1.80
C TYR A 3 15.12 0.07 1.20
N LEU A 4 14.95 0.15 -0.13
CA LEU A 4 13.69 -0.20 -0.79
C LEU A 4 13.33 -1.68 -0.60
N ASN A 5 14.32 -2.56 -0.69
CA ASN A 5 14.12 -3.99 -0.46
C ASN A 5 13.73 -4.27 1.00
N GLY A 6 14.36 -3.57 1.94
CA GLY A 6 13.98 -3.56 3.35
C GLY A 6 12.56 -3.04 3.58
N GLN A 7 12.21 -1.91 2.95
CA GLN A 7 10.89 -1.28 3.02
C GLN A 7 9.80 -2.24 2.54
N PHE A 8 9.99 -2.86 1.38
CA PHE A 8 9.05 -3.87 0.87
C PHE A 8 8.98 -5.10 1.79
N GLY A 9 10.09 -5.50 2.39
CA GLY A 9 10.15 -6.54 3.41
C GLY A 9 9.33 -6.20 4.65
N ALA A 10 9.45 -4.97 5.15
CA ALA A 10 8.75 -4.46 6.32
C ALA A 10 7.23 -4.37 6.07
N VAL A 11 6.83 -3.84 4.91
CA VAL A 11 5.41 -3.77 4.48
C VAL A 11 4.81 -5.17 4.35
N ARG A 12 5.55 -6.12 3.74
CA ARG A 12 5.14 -7.53 3.64
C ARG A 12 4.98 -8.15 5.02
N PHE A 13 5.93 -7.90 5.92
CA PHE A 13 5.88 -8.40 7.29
C PHE A 13 4.66 -7.88 8.05
N ALA A 14 4.38 -6.58 7.99
CA ALA A 14 3.21 -5.98 8.64
C ALA A 14 1.90 -6.59 8.14
N TYR A 15 1.74 -6.74 6.82
CA TYR A 15 0.56 -7.39 6.22
C TYR A 15 0.41 -8.84 6.69
N ASN A 16 1.48 -9.65 6.57
CA ASN A 16 1.42 -11.07 6.91
C ASN A 16 1.18 -11.28 8.41
N LYS A 17 1.79 -10.46 9.27
CA LYS A 17 1.59 -10.57 10.72
C LYS A 17 0.16 -10.20 11.11
N ALA A 18 -0.40 -9.15 10.52
CA ALA A 18 -1.79 -8.77 10.72
C ALA A 18 -2.76 -9.88 10.28
N LEU A 19 -2.53 -10.47 9.10
CA LEU A 19 -3.33 -11.61 8.60
C LEU A 19 -3.24 -12.82 9.54
N HIS A 20 -2.05 -13.13 10.06
CA HIS A 20 -1.84 -14.21 11.00
C HIS A 20 -2.60 -14.00 12.32
N ILE A 21 -2.50 -12.80 12.92
CA ILE A 21 -3.21 -12.47 14.17
C ILE A 21 -4.72 -12.59 13.97
N LYS A 22 -5.26 -12.05 12.86
CA LYS A 22 -6.69 -12.15 12.56
C LYS A 22 -7.15 -13.59 12.38
N LYS A 23 -6.41 -14.40 11.60
CA LYS A 23 -6.70 -15.84 11.43
C LYS A 23 -6.67 -16.59 12.75
N GLN A 24 -5.69 -16.31 13.60
CA GLN A 24 -5.52 -16.99 14.88
C GLN A 24 -6.63 -16.59 15.88
N ALA A 25 -6.98 -15.31 15.95
CA ALA A 25 -8.07 -14.83 16.80
C ALA A 25 -9.40 -15.47 16.41
N TYR A 26 -9.68 -15.56 15.11
CA TYR A 26 -10.87 -16.23 14.60
C TYR A 26 -10.85 -17.73 14.92
N LYS A 27 -9.73 -18.43 14.68
CA LYS A 27 -9.61 -19.88 14.96
C LYS A 27 -9.77 -20.21 16.45
N ARG A 28 -9.26 -19.36 17.36
CA ARG A 28 -9.23 -19.66 18.80
C ARG A 28 -10.48 -19.18 19.55
N HIS A 29 -11.02 -18.03 19.16
CA HIS A 29 -12.08 -17.35 19.92
C HIS A 29 -13.34 -17.09 19.08
N GLY A 30 -13.33 -17.38 17.78
CA GLY A 30 -14.43 -17.04 16.87
C GLY A 30 -14.57 -15.53 16.58
N VAL A 31 -13.66 -14.70 17.09
CA VAL A 31 -13.75 -13.25 17.00
C VAL A 31 -13.10 -12.74 15.71
N SER A 32 -13.85 -11.94 14.94
CA SER A 32 -13.34 -11.24 13.77
C SER A 32 -12.77 -9.89 14.18
N LEU A 33 -11.44 -9.78 14.22
CA LEU A 33 -10.76 -8.51 14.46
C LEU A 33 -10.88 -7.58 13.25
N ASN A 34 -11.10 -6.29 13.50
CA ASN A 34 -11.07 -5.26 12.48
C ASN A 34 -9.62 -4.78 12.27
N PRO A 35 -8.99 -4.99 11.08
CA PRO A 35 -7.60 -4.61 10.89
C PRO A 35 -7.32 -3.10 11.09
N ARG A 36 -8.28 -2.23 10.76
CA ARG A 36 -8.13 -0.78 10.87
C ARG A 36 -8.16 -0.31 12.33
N LYS A 37 -9.06 -0.88 13.14
CA LYS A 37 -9.23 -0.49 14.55
C LYS A 37 -8.29 -1.26 15.49
N ASP A 38 -8.15 -2.57 15.29
CA ASP A 38 -7.49 -3.43 16.27
C ASP A 38 -6.02 -3.71 15.91
N LEU A 39 -5.71 -3.89 14.62
CA LEU A 39 -4.35 -4.30 14.21
C LEU A 39 -3.44 -3.11 13.89
N LYS A 40 -3.99 -1.98 13.42
CA LYS A 40 -3.21 -0.77 13.14
C LYS A 40 -2.52 -0.21 14.40
N PRO A 41 -3.18 -0.12 15.58
CA PRO A 41 -2.51 0.32 16.81
C PRO A 41 -1.40 -0.63 17.28
N LEU A 42 -1.55 -1.95 17.04
CA LEU A 42 -0.52 -2.93 17.37
C LEU A 42 0.80 -2.67 16.65
N LEU A 43 0.79 -2.03 15.47
CA LEU A 43 2.04 -1.62 14.82
C LEU A 43 2.81 -0.57 15.64
N ALA A 44 2.11 0.35 16.31
CA ALA A 44 2.76 1.35 17.15
C ALA A 44 3.41 0.69 18.37
N VAL A 45 2.73 -0.28 18.97
CA VAL A 45 3.26 -1.09 20.09
C VAL A 45 4.43 -1.96 19.63
N ALA A 46 4.29 -2.64 18.49
CA ALA A 46 5.34 -3.50 17.93
C ALA A 46 6.65 -2.74 17.71
N LYS A 47 6.58 -1.51 17.17
CA LYS A 47 7.77 -0.66 16.97
C LYS A 47 8.51 -0.33 18.27
N LYS A 48 7.82 -0.30 19.41
CA LYS A 48 8.44 -0.08 20.73
C LYS A 48 9.08 -1.35 21.31
N SER A 49 8.64 -2.52 20.87
CA SER A 49 9.20 -3.80 21.33
C SER A 49 10.61 -4.04 20.77
N ARG A 50 11.50 -4.62 21.59
CA ARG A 50 12.87 -5.01 21.22
C ARG A 50 12.89 -5.92 19.99
N LYS A 51 11.89 -6.82 19.85
CA LYS A 51 11.80 -7.79 18.75
C LYS A 51 11.49 -7.17 17.38
N TYR A 52 10.75 -6.06 17.36
CA TYR A 52 10.33 -5.41 16.11
C TYR A 52 10.80 -3.96 16.01
N ALA A 53 11.80 -3.57 16.80
CA ALA A 53 12.39 -2.23 16.79
C ALA A 53 12.92 -1.84 15.40
N TRP A 54 13.39 -2.82 14.61
CA TRP A 54 13.86 -2.63 13.24
C TRP A 54 12.80 -2.02 12.30
N LEU A 55 11.50 -2.15 12.60
CA LEU A 55 10.43 -1.51 11.84
C LEU A 55 10.47 0.02 11.91
N LYS A 56 11.17 0.61 12.89
CA LYS A 56 11.35 2.07 13.01
C LYS A 56 12.24 2.66 11.93
N ALA A 57 13.15 1.86 11.36
CA ALA A 57 14.03 2.29 10.28
C ALA A 57 13.24 2.67 9.01
N TYR A 58 12.08 2.04 8.81
CA TYR A 58 11.26 2.15 7.60
C TYR A 58 10.14 3.19 7.72
N ASP A 59 9.47 3.49 6.60
CA ASP A 59 8.34 4.43 6.58
C ASP A 59 7.14 3.85 7.33
N ALA A 60 6.70 4.56 8.37
CA ALA A 60 5.58 4.20 9.21
C ALA A 60 4.24 4.21 8.47
N ILE A 61 4.06 5.11 7.51
CA ILE A 61 2.81 5.28 6.78
C ILE A 61 2.60 4.08 5.85
N ALA A 62 3.63 3.69 5.12
CA ALA A 62 3.61 2.49 4.29
C ALA A 62 3.25 1.21 5.09
N LEU A 63 3.75 1.08 6.33
CA LEU A 63 3.40 -0.05 7.22
C LEU A 63 1.92 -0.03 7.62
N GLN A 64 1.40 1.15 7.97
CA GLN A 64 -0.02 1.30 8.32
C GLN A 64 -0.92 1.04 7.11
N GLN A 65 -0.53 1.53 5.93
CA GLN A 65 -1.25 1.28 4.69
C GLN A 65 -1.29 -0.21 4.35
N ALA A 66 -0.26 -0.98 4.70
CA ALA A 66 -0.27 -2.44 4.55
C ALA A 66 -1.44 -3.09 5.30
N VAL A 67 -1.71 -2.63 6.53
CA VAL A 67 -2.82 -3.12 7.36
C VAL A 67 -4.17 -2.64 6.83
N LEU A 68 -4.25 -1.42 6.30
CA LEU A 68 -5.47 -0.93 5.64
C LEU A 68 -5.78 -1.73 4.37
N ASN A 69 -4.77 -2.05 3.57
CA ASN A 69 -4.95 -2.91 2.40
C ASN A 69 -5.44 -4.32 2.80
N LEU A 70 -5.08 -4.82 3.98
CA LEU A 70 -5.65 -6.05 4.52
C LEU A 70 -7.13 -5.87 4.90
N HIS A 71 -7.51 -4.74 5.51
CA HIS A 71 -8.91 -4.40 5.77
C HIS A 71 -9.73 -4.44 4.49
N THR A 72 -9.31 -3.69 3.46
CA THR A 72 -9.99 -3.65 2.16
C THR A 72 -10.07 -5.02 1.50
N ALA A 73 -9.02 -5.85 1.63
CA ALA A 73 -9.06 -7.21 1.08
C ALA A 73 -10.13 -8.09 1.75
N PHE A 74 -10.35 -7.93 3.06
CA PHE A 74 -11.45 -8.60 3.75
C PHE A 74 -12.81 -8.00 3.39
N ASP A 75 -12.94 -6.67 3.31
CA ASP A 75 -14.19 -6.02 2.90
C ASP A 75 -14.62 -6.50 1.50
N ASN A 76 -13.66 -6.61 0.58
CA ASN A 76 -13.90 -7.10 -0.76
C ASN A 76 -14.30 -8.59 -0.74
N PHE A 77 -13.65 -9.42 0.09
CA PHE A 77 -13.99 -10.84 0.23
C PHE A 77 -15.42 -11.05 0.73
N PHE A 78 -15.92 -10.20 1.62
CA PHE A 78 -17.30 -10.28 2.11
C PHE A 78 -18.32 -9.58 1.19
N ASN A 79 -17.88 -8.86 0.17
CA ASN A 79 -18.77 -8.19 -0.77
C ASN A 79 -19.21 -9.15 -1.89
N PRO A 80 -20.49 -9.54 -1.97
CA PRO A 80 -20.96 -10.53 -2.94
C PRO A 80 -20.89 -10.03 -4.40
N LYS A 81 -20.76 -8.72 -4.63
CA LYS A 81 -20.62 -8.13 -5.97
C LYS A 81 -19.21 -8.27 -6.53
N LEU A 82 -18.23 -8.58 -5.69
CA LEU A 82 -16.83 -8.69 -6.08
C LEU A 82 -16.40 -10.16 -6.05
N CYS A 83 -15.79 -10.64 -7.13
CA CYS A 83 -15.17 -11.98 -7.20
C CYS A 83 -13.84 -12.01 -6.44
N ALA A 84 -13.83 -11.56 -5.18
CA ALA A 84 -12.63 -11.48 -4.35
C ALA A 84 -12.43 -12.77 -3.55
N GLN A 85 -11.23 -13.32 -3.61
CA GLN A 85 -10.85 -14.50 -2.85
C GLN A 85 -10.34 -14.15 -1.45
N PHE A 86 -10.31 -15.15 -0.58
CA PHE A 86 -9.82 -14.99 0.77
C PHE A 86 -8.36 -14.47 0.79
N PRO A 87 -8.02 -13.46 1.62
CA PRO A 87 -6.67 -12.89 1.68
C PRO A 87 -5.57 -13.92 2.02
N THR A 88 -4.53 -13.99 1.21
CA THR A 88 -3.39 -14.91 1.37
C THR A 88 -2.11 -14.20 1.82
N PHE A 89 -1.15 -14.96 2.35
CA PHE A 89 0.15 -14.38 2.73
C PHE A 89 0.92 -13.89 1.50
N LYS A 90 1.50 -12.69 1.61
CA LYS A 90 2.35 -12.11 0.57
C LYS A 90 3.72 -12.79 0.56
N ARG A 91 4.19 -13.15 -0.64
CA ARG A 91 5.50 -13.79 -0.90
C ARG A 91 6.59 -12.76 -1.16
N LYS A 92 7.86 -13.13 -0.99
CA LYS A 92 9.01 -12.22 -1.23
C LYS A 92 9.26 -11.97 -2.72
N GLN A 93 9.14 -13.02 -3.53
CA GLN A 93 9.37 -13.00 -4.98
C GLN A 93 8.14 -12.56 -5.79
N GLY A 94 7.04 -12.19 -5.13
CA GLY A 94 5.84 -11.70 -5.81
C GLY A 94 5.86 -10.20 -6.07
N LYS A 95 4.73 -9.65 -6.54
CA LYS A 95 4.53 -8.20 -6.66
C LYS A 95 4.64 -7.54 -5.29
N GLN A 96 5.54 -6.58 -5.16
CA GLN A 96 5.71 -5.81 -3.94
C GLN A 96 5.33 -4.36 -4.19
N SER A 97 4.72 -3.71 -3.22
CA SER A 97 4.41 -2.28 -3.29
C SER A 97 4.58 -1.61 -1.93
N SER A 98 4.92 -0.32 -1.95
CA SER A 98 4.98 0.55 -0.80
C SER A 98 4.32 1.89 -1.15
N TYR A 99 3.43 2.34 -0.28
CA TYR A 99 2.66 3.57 -0.44
C TYR A 99 3.24 4.66 0.46
N HIS A 100 3.46 5.83 -0.11
CA HIS A 100 4.02 7.00 0.57
C HIS A 100 3.18 8.23 0.25
N CYS A 101 2.71 8.97 1.25
CA CYS A 101 1.90 10.18 1.04
C CYS A 101 2.38 11.41 1.80
N VAL A 102 3.45 11.30 2.59
CA VAL A 102 3.99 12.44 3.36
C VAL A 102 5.44 12.65 2.99
N GLY A 103 5.81 13.92 2.78
CA GLY A 103 7.17 14.30 2.39
C GLY A 103 7.56 13.81 0.99
N VAL A 104 6.56 13.52 0.14
CA VAL A 104 6.77 13.15 -1.25
C VAL A 104 6.93 14.41 -2.11
N LYS A 105 7.95 14.43 -2.97
CA LYS A 105 8.12 15.48 -3.97
C LYS A 105 8.57 14.85 -5.27
N VAL A 106 8.05 15.35 -6.38
CA VAL A 106 8.56 15.02 -7.70
C VAL A 106 9.48 16.15 -8.13
N LEU A 107 10.69 15.80 -8.53
CA LEU A 107 11.71 16.68 -9.07
C LEU A 107 11.90 16.32 -10.55
N GLU A 108 12.57 17.18 -11.29
CA GLU A 108 12.92 16.93 -12.68
C GLU A 108 13.82 15.68 -12.78
N GLY A 109 13.29 14.58 -13.34
CA GLY A 109 13.98 13.30 -13.45
C GLY A 109 14.26 12.57 -12.12
N ALA A 110 13.63 12.97 -11.00
CA ALA A 110 13.80 12.29 -9.72
C ALA A 110 12.57 12.34 -8.82
N VAL A 111 12.43 11.34 -7.94
CA VAL A 111 11.36 11.26 -6.94
C VAL A 111 11.97 11.26 -5.55
N LYS A 112 11.52 12.20 -4.71
CA LYS A 112 11.88 12.26 -3.30
C LYS A 112 10.83 11.52 -2.47
N LEU A 113 11.31 10.60 -1.64
CA LEU A 113 10.50 9.83 -0.71
C LEU A 113 10.94 10.12 0.74
N PRO A 114 10.06 9.91 1.72
CA PRO A 114 10.44 10.03 3.12
C PRO A 114 11.60 9.07 3.44
N LYS A 115 12.60 9.60 4.17
CA LYS A 115 13.81 8.88 4.63
C LYS A 115 14.76 8.36 3.53
N LEU A 116 14.57 8.78 2.28
CA LEU A 116 15.42 8.42 1.16
C LEU A 116 15.96 9.67 0.46
N SER A 117 17.19 9.56 -0.05
CA SER A 117 17.70 10.52 -1.03
C SER A 117 16.85 10.48 -2.31
N PRO A 118 16.82 11.57 -3.09
CA PRO A 118 16.10 11.61 -4.37
C PRO A 118 16.50 10.44 -5.27
N ILE A 119 15.52 9.65 -5.69
CA ILE A 119 15.73 8.50 -6.56
C ILE A 119 15.54 8.98 -8.00
N LYS A 120 16.54 8.80 -8.84
CA LYS A 120 16.42 9.07 -10.29
C LYS A 120 15.27 8.24 -10.87
N ALA A 121 14.33 8.90 -11.53
CA ALA A 121 13.15 8.30 -12.11
C ALA A 121 12.93 8.86 -13.51
N CYS A 122 12.63 7.98 -14.47
CA CYS A 122 12.22 8.40 -15.80
C CYS A 122 10.74 8.81 -15.72
N ILE A 123 10.49 10.12 -15.69
CA ILE A 123 9.16 10.70 -15.67
C ILE A 123 8.79 11.00 -17.12
N HIS A 124 7.81 10.26 -17.64
CA HIS A 124 7.41 10.33 -19.05
C HIS A 124 6.37 11.44 -19.34
N ARG A 125 5.81 12.07 -18.30
CA ARG A 125 4.78 13.12 -18.39
C ARG A 125 5.12 14.23 -17.43
N GLU A 126 5.01 15.46 -17.88
CA GLU A 126 4.99 16.61 -16.97
C GLU A 126 3.81 16.48 -16.02
N ILE A 127 4.08 16.70 -14.74
CA ILE A 127 3.10 16.56 -13.67
C ILE A 127 2.72 17.97 -13.25
N GLU A 128 1.59 18.45 -13.76
CA GLU A 128 0.97 19.71 -13.34
C GLU A 128 0.11 19.45 -12.09
N GLY A 129 0.48 20.02 -10.94
CA GLY A 129 -0.36 19.96 -9.73
C GLY A 129 0.37 19.50 -8.46
N GLU A 130 -0.39 19.36 -7.37
CA GLU A 130 0.17 18.95 -6.07
C GLU A 130 0.24 17.41 -5.96
N VAL A 131 1.42 16.90 -5.62
CA VAL A 131 1.65 15.46 -5.46
C VAL A 131 1.01 14.98 -4.15
N LYS A 132 -0.07 14.20 -4.24
CA LYS A 132 -0.77 13.62 -3.08
C LYS A 132 -0.11 12.36 -2.56
N SER A 133 0.29 11.46 -3.45
CA SER A 133 0.93 10.21 -3.03
C SER A 133 1.79 9.58 -4.11
N ILE A 134 2.75 8.76 -3.68
CA ILE A 134 3.62 7.98 -4.53
C ILE A 134 3.57 6.54 -4.07
N THR A 135 3.22 5.64 -4.99
CA THR A 135 3.28 4.20 -4.79
C THR A 135 4.44 3.64 -5.56
N LEU A 136 5.45 3.15 -4.85
CA LEU A 136 6.50 2.35 -5.46
C LEU A 136 6.04 0.90 -5.58
N SER A 137 6.35 0.27 -6.70
CA SER A 137 6.14 -1.16 -6.89
C SER A 137 7.35 -1.82 -7.52
N ARG A 138 7.55 -3.08 -7.16
CA ARG A 138 8.60 -3.95 -7.70
C ARG A 138 7.95 -5.18 -8.31
N THR A 139 8.33 -5.46 -9.54
CA THR A 139 7.94 -6.66 -10.28
C THR A 139 8.90 -7.82 -9.99
N ALA A 140 8.48 -9.04 -10.30
CA ALA A 140 9.30 -10.24 -10.12
C ALA A 140 10.61 -10.20 -10.94
N THR A 141 10.61 -9.49 -12.07
CA THR A 141 11.80 -9.25 -12.91
C THR A 141 12.76 -8.22 -12.33
N GLY A 142 12.48 -7.66 -11.15
CA GLY A 142 13.34 -6.67 -10.50
C GLY A 142 13.14 -5.23 -10.98
N LYS A 143 12.25 -4.98 -11.94
CA LYS A 143 11.93 -3.62 -12.39
C LYS A 143 11.11 -2.87 -11.34
N TYR A 144 11.49 -1.62 -11.10
CA TYR A 144 10.83 -0.70 -10.17
C TYR A 144 9.95 0.27 -10.95
N PHE A 145 8.74 0.50 -10.46
CA PHE A 145 7.80 1.46 -11.02
C PHE A 145 7.30 2.39 -9.93
N ALA A 146 7.14 3.67 -10.26
CA ALA A 146 6.53 4.66 -9.37
C ALA A 146 5.21 5.12 -10.00
N ALA A 147 4.10 4.89 -9.30
CA ALA A 147 2.82 5.50 -9.63
C ALA A 147 2.64 6.74 -8.77
N ILE A 148 2.46 7.89 -9.41
CA ILE A 148 2.33 9.18 -8.76
C ILE A 148 0.86 9.60 -8.90
N LEU A 149 0.24 9.94 -7.77
CA LEU A 149 -1.09 10.50 -7.71
C LEU A 149 -0.95 12.00 -7.46
N CYS A 150 -1.44 12.80 -8.40
CA CYS A 150 -1.46 14.25 -8.32
C CYS A 150 -2.88 14.77 -8.37
N ASP A 151 -3.06 15.96 -7.80
CA ASP A 151 -4.29 16.73 -7.95
C ASP A 151 -3.98 17.96 -8.79
N ASP A 152 -4.56 17.95 -9.99
CA ASP A 152 -4.34 18.96 -11.02
C ASP A 152 -5.32 20.15 -10.83
N GLY A 153 -6.18 20.12 -9.79
CA GLY A 153 -7.15 21.17 -9.49
C GLY A 153 -8.27 21.35 -10.52
N LYS A 154 -8.29 20.52 -11.57
CA LYS A 154 -9.30 20.51 -12.64
C LYS A 154 -10.48 19.64 -12.22
N GLU A 155 -11.71 20.08 -12.55
CA GLU A 155 -12.92 19.34 -12.21
C GLU A 155 -12.91 17.92 -12.83
N ALA A 156 -13.40 16.96 -12.05
CA ALA A 156 -13.45 15.57 -12.49
C ALA A 156 -14.36 15.45 -13.72
N ARG A 157 -13.82 14.89 -14.81
CA ARG A 157 -14.60 14.61 -16.02
C ARG A 157 -15.84 13.78 -15.66
N GLU A 158 -17.00 14.20 -16.16
CA GLU A 158 -18.25 13.45 -15.98
C GLU A 158 -18.05 12.00 -16.42
N LYS A 159 -18.52 11.05 -15.61
CA LYS A 159 -18.45 9.62 -15.96
C LYS A 159 -19.24 9.42 -17.25
N PRO A 160 -18.68 8.78 -18.29
CA PRO A 160 -19.44 8.53 -19.51
C PRO A 160 -20.71 7.75 -19.14
N GLY A 161 -21.86 8.27 -19.55
CA GLY A 161 -23.15 7.62 -19.36
C GLY A 161 -23.10 6.22 -19.96
N VAL A 162 -23.52 5.22 -19.20
CA VAL A 162 -23.64 3.85 -19.70
C VAL A 162 -24.69 3.87 -20.81
N ILE A 163 -24.28 3.61 -22.06
CA ILE A 163 -25.21 3.48 -23.18
C ILE A 163 -25.99 2.17 -22.96
N THR A 164 -27.22 2.28 -22.46
CA THR A 164 -28.08 1.15 -22.09
C THR A 164 -29.00 0.67 -23.22
N ARG A 165 -29.03 1.34 -24.37
CA ARG A 165 -29.78 0.89 -25.55
C ARG A 165 -28.95 1.07 -26.82
N VAL A 166 -28.55 -0.06 -27.40
CA VAL A 166 -28.22 -0.15 -28.82
C VAL A 166 -29.52 -0.55 -29.51
N THR A 167 -30.25 0.43 -30.04
CA THR A 167 -31.40 0.15 -30.92
C THR A 167 -30.89 -0.17 -32.31
N GLY A 168 -31.15 -1.39 -32.75
CA GLY A 168 -31.10 -1.85 -34.15
C GLY A 168 -32.39 -2.61 -34.44
#